data_AF-A0A7V2IBJ3-F1
#
_entry.id   AF-A0A7V2IBJ3-F1
#
_cell.length_a   1.000
_cell.length_b   1.000
_cell.length_c   1.000
_cell.angle_alpha   90.00
_cell.angle_beta   90.00
_cell.angle_gamma   90.00
#
_symmetry.space_group_name_H-M   'P 1'
#
loop_
_entity.id
_entity.type
_entity.pdbx_description
1 polymer ?
#
loop_
_entity_poly.entity_id
_entity_poly.type
_entity_poly.pdbx_seq_one_letter_code
_entity_poly.pdbx_strand_id
1 'polypeptide(L)'
;MGPVGPLVRVGVTPSFGGLIDEPAGLPRPAVDRGTGPRGTSAPARPTGAGQHERQIAEVSQEFEAIVLRQLLRDLRKTATFEEEGGVATGLYRDLFDEHLAEQLARAGGLGLAEVLRTYLAREAAR
;
A
#
# COMPACT_ATOMS: atom_id res chain seq x y z
N MET A 1 -24.71 51.01 -23.31
CA MET A 1 -24.92 51.34 -21.88
C MET A 1 -25.42 50.06 -21.20
N GLY A 2 -24.62 49.47 -20.31
CA GLY A 2 -25.02 48.38 -19.41
C GLY A 2 -24.30 47.04 -19.66
N PRO A 3 -23.79 46.33 -18.63
CA PRO A 3 -22.38 45.89 -18.62
C PRO A 3 -22.10 44.37 -18.52
N VAL A 4 -20.81 44.07 -18.64
CA VAL A 4 -20.05 42.81 -18.52
C VAL A 4 -20.31 42.05 -17.21
N GLY A 5 -20.33 40.71 -17.26
CA GLY A 5 -20.21 39.83 -16.09
C GLY A 5 -19.47 38.53 -16.43
N PRO A 6 -18.48 38.09 -15.63
CA PRO A 6 -17.53 37.04 -16.02
C PRO A 6 -18.07 35.61 -15.81
N LEU A 7 -17.56 34.67 -16.61
CA LEU A 7 -17.70 33.22 -16.41
C LEU A 7 -17.03 32.83 -15.08
N VAL A 8 -17.85 32.48 -14.09
CA VAL A 8 -17.42 32.04 -12.76
C VAL A 8 -16.89 30.60 -12.84
N ARG A 9 -15.62 30.41 -12.47
CA ARG A 9 -14.99 29.11 -12.25
C ARG A 9 -15.59 28.48 -10.99
N VAL A 10 -16.45 27.48 -11.14
CA VAL A 10 -16.99 26.70 -10.02
C VAL A 10 -15.87 25.78 -9.49
N GLY A 11 -15.18 26.26 -8.46
CA GLY A 11 -14.37 25.40 -7.59
C GLY A 11 -15.30 24.59 -6.69
N VAL A 12 -15.33 23.26 -6.87
CA VAL A 12 -15.94 22.35 -5.91
C VAL A 12 -14.88 22.03 -4.86
N THR A 13 -14.94 22.73 -3.73
CA THR A 13 -14.26 22.30 -2.50
C THR A 13 -15.24 21.46 -1.68
N PRO A 14 -14.87 20.26 -1.23
CA PRO A 14 -15.72 19.53 -0.29
C PRO A 14 -15.69 20.26 1.07
N SER A 15 -16.86 20.76 1.48
CA SER A 15 -17.12 21.25 2.84
C SER A 15 -17.11 20.06 3.80
N PHE A 16 -16.20 20.08 4.78
CA PHE A 16 -16.30 19.27 5.98
C PHE A 16 -16.64 20.18 7.15
N GLY A 17 -17.72 19.82 7.85
CA GLY A 17 -18.43 20.67 8.80
C GLY A 17 -17.57 21.23 9.93
N GLY A 18 -17.71 22.54 10.13
CA GLY A 18 -17.44 23.18 11.41
C GLY A 18 -18.66 23.02 12.32
N LEU A 19 -18.48 22.29 13.41
CA LEU A 19 -19.27 22.47 14.63
C LEU A 19 -18.53 21.90 15.84
N ILE A 20 -17.39 22.49 16.19
CA ILE A 20 -16.96 22.57 17.59
C ILE A 20 -16.31 23.95 17.76
N ASP A 21 -17.07 24.82 18.40
CA ASP A 21 -16.71 26.15 18.85
C ASP A 21 -15.55 26.04 19.87
N GLU A 22 -14.50 26.83 19.71
CA GLU A 22 -13.37 26.93 20.65
C GLU A 22 -13.60 28.13 21.58
N PRO A 23 -14.05 27.93 22.83
CA PRO A 23 -14.11 29.02 23.78
C PRO A 23 -12.75 29.23 24.48
N ALA A 24 -12.17 30.39 24.20
CA ALA A 24 -11.42 31.25 25.10
C ALA A 24 -10.79 30.61 26.37
N GLY A 25 -9.45 30.61 26.39
CA GLY A 25 -8.66 31.10 27.52
C GLY A 25 -8.76 30.35 28.85
N LEU A 26 -7.92 29.32 29.02
CA LEU A 26 -7.40 28.92 30.33
C LEU A 26 -5.88 28.78 30.26
N PRO A 27 -5.11 29.44 31.16
CA PRO A 27 -3.67 29.28 31.22
C PRO A 27 -3.31 27.86 31.67
N ARG A 28 -2.47 27.17 30.89
CA ARG A 28 -1.92 25.87 31.29
C ARG A 28 -0.85 26.06 32.37
N PRO A 29 -0.87 25.28 33.47
CA PRO A 29 0.13 25.37 34.53
C PRO A 29 1.50 24.88 34.04
N ALA A 30 2.54 25.62 34.40
CA ALA A 30 3.94 25.30 34.14
C ALA A 30 4.40 24.16 35.07
N VAL A 31 4.86 23.06 34.48
CA VAL A 31 5.53 21.93 35.15
C VAL A 31 6.49 21.36 34.10
N ASP A 32 7.74 21.00 34.32
CA ASP A 32 8.80 21.30 35.28
C ASP A 32 10.06 20.80 34.53
N ARG A 33 11.20 21.48 34.70
CA ARG A 33 12.45 21.17 34.01
C ARG A 33 13.06 19.88 34.55
N GLY A 34 12.82 18.76 33.86
CA GLY A 34 13.58 17.52 34.01
C GLY A 34 14.73 17.44 33.00
N THR A 35 15.91 17.93 33.39
CA THR A 35 17.19 17.62 32.74
C THR A 35 17.55 16.15 32.96
N GLY A 36 17.67 15.39 31.87
CA GLY A 36 18.30 14.07 31.85
C GLY A 36 19.07 13.90 30.53
N PRO A 37 20.26 13.27 30.54
CA PRO A 37 21.07 13.12 29.33
C PRO A 37 20.37 12.13 28.41
N ARG A 38 19.80 12.63 27.32
CA ARG A 38 19.23 11.80 26.26
C ARG A 38 20.40 11.20 25.48
N GLY A 39 20.80 9.99 25.87
CA GLY A 39 21.73 9.17 25.10
C GLY A 39 21.26 9.14 23.65
N THR A 40 22.13 9.57 22.75
CA THR A 40 21.92 9.47 21.32
C THR A 40 22.02 8.00 20.94
N SER A 41 20.88 7.29 20.84
CA SER A 41 20.86 6.03 20.11
C SER A 41 21.10 6.36 18.64
N ALA A 42 22.33 6.17 18.18
CA ALA A 42 22.65 6.21 16.76
C ALA A 42 21.73 5.23 16.01
N PRO A 43 21.25 5.56 14.80
CA PRO A 43 20.49 4.60 14.00
C PRO A 43 21.40 3.40 13.70
N ALA A 44 20.97 2.21 14.13
CA ALA A 44 21.66 0.97 13.84
C ALA A 44 21.73 0.81 12.32
N ARG A 45 22.95 0.75 11.77
CA ARG A 45 23.17 0.39 10.37
C ARG A 45 22.54 -0.99 10.13
N PRO A 46 21.75 -1.19 9.07
CA PRO A 46 21.26 -2.52 8.75
C PRO A 46 22.47 -3.43 8.52
N THR A 47 22.59 -4.46 9.36
CA THR A 47 23.55 -5.53 9.16
C THR A 47 23.18 -6.29 7.89
N GLY A 48 24.16 -6.85 7.17
CA GLY A 48 23.92 -7.56 5.91
C GLY A 48 22.87 -8.67 6.02
N ALA A 49 22.77 -9.31 7.19
CA ALA A 49 21.74 -10.30 7.49
C ALA A 49 20.30 -9.74 7.44
N GLY A 50 20.08 -8.51 7.92
CA GLY A 50 18.76 -7.88 7.89
C GLY A 50 18.31 -7.46 6.48
N GLN A 51 19.26 -7.14 5.60
CA GLN A 51 18.97 -6.84 4.20
C GLN A 51 18.63 -8.12 3.42
N HIS A 52 19.33 -9.21 3.73
CA HIS A 52 19.07 -10.50 3.09
C HIS A 52 17.68 -11.06 3.45
N GLU A 53 17.27 -10.99 4.72
CA GLU A 53 15.93 -11.41 5.16
C GLU A 53 14.82 -10.62 4.45
N ARG A 54 14.99 -9.29 4.31
CA ARG A 54 14.03 -8.44 3.58
C ARG A 54 13.93 -8.85 2.12
N GLN A 55 15.06 -9.13 1.49
CA GLN A 55 15.08 -9.55 0.10
C GLN A 55 14.42 -10.92 -0.11
N ILE A 56 14.62 -11.87 0.81
CA ILE A 56 13.90 -13.15 0.79
C ILE A 56 12.39 -12.92 0.91
N ALA A 57 11.96 -12.05 1.82
CA ALA A 57 10.54 -11.74 2.01
C ALA A 57 9.91 -11.11 0.76
N GLU A 58 10.58 -10.10 0.17
CA GLU A 58 10.12 -9.43 -1.07
C GLU A 58 9.99 -10.42 -2.23
N VAL A 59 11.05 -11.19 -2.51
CA VAL A 59 11.06 -12.16 -3.62
C VAL A 59 10.01 -13.27 -3.40
N SER A 60 9.80 -13.69 -2.15
CA SER A 60 8.79 -14.70 -1.84
C SER A 60 7.37 -14.20 -2.09
N GLN A 61 7.10 -12.93 -1.76
CA GLN A 61 5.82 -12.30 -2.02
C GLN A 61 5.59 -12.06 -3.52
N GLU A 62 6.63 -11.65 -4.26
CA GLU A 62 6.57 -11.50 -5.73
C GLU A 62 6.28 -12.83 -6.42
N PHE A 63 6.89 -13.92 -5.95
CA PHE A 63 6.60 -15.26 -6.44
C PHE A 63 5.11 -15.62 -6.27
N GLU A 64 4.56 -15.39 -5.08
CA GLU A 64 3.14 -15.63 -4.83
C GLU A 64 2.23 -14.77 -5.72
N ALA A 65 2.60 -13.51 -5.97
CA ALA A 65 1.87 -12.65 -6.90
C ALA A 65 1.87 -13.21 -8.35
N ILE A 66 2.99 -13.75 -8.82
CA ILE A 66 3.06 -14.40 -10.15
C ILE A 66 2.10 -15.59 -10.23
N VAL A 67 2.10 -16.43 -9.20
CA VAL A 67 1.22 -17.62 -9.13
C VAL A 67 -0.25 -17.20 -9.09
N LEU A 68 -0.59 -16.22 -8.24
CA LEU A 68 -1.95 -15.69 -8.14
C LEU A 68 -2.41 -15.08 -9.46
N ARG A 69 -1.56 -14.32 -10.16
CA ARG A 69 -1.90 -13.74 -11.47
C ARG A 69 -2.22 -14.83 -12.50
N GLN A 70 -1.45 -15.91 -12.51
CA GLN A 70 -1.72 -17.04 -13.41
C GLN A 70 -3.04 -17.75 -13.05
N LEU A 71 -3.28 -17.97 -11.76
CA LEU A 71 -4.53 -18.56 -11.27
C LEU A 71 -5.75 -17.69 -11.63
N LEU A 72 -5.68 -16.38 -11.38
CA LEU A 72 -6.74 -15.42 -11.70
C LEU A 72 -7.05 -15.41 -13.20
N ARG A 73 -6.00 -15.41 -14.03
CA ARG A 73 -6.14 -15.50 -15.50
C ARG A 73 -6.84 -16.79 -15.91
N ASP A 74 -6.51 -17.93 -15.30
CA ASP A 74 -7.13 -19.21 -15.65
C ASP A 74 -8.58 -19.33 -15.15
N LEU A 75 -8.89 -18.82 -13.94
CA LEU A 75 -10.26 -18.70 -13.45
C LEU A 75 -11.12 -17.77 -14.33
N ARG A 76 -10.54 -16.70 -14.86
CA ARG A 76 -11.24 -15.81 -15.79
C ARG A 76 -11.57 -16.53 -17.09
N LYS A 77 -10.64 -17.33 -17.65
CA LYS A 77 -10.90 -18.13 -18.86
C LYS A 77 -12.08 -19.08 -18.68
N THR A 78 -12.28 -19.62 -17.48
CA THR A 78 -13.44 -20.49 -17.19
C THR A 78 -14.72 -19.70 -16.93
N ALA A 79 -14.65 -18.47 -16.44
CA ALA A 79 -15.85 -17.63 -16.27
C ALA A 79 -16.35 -17.05 -17.60
N THR A 80 -15.46 -16.85 -18.57
CA THR A 80 -15.72 -16.02 -19.77
C THR A 80 -15.99 -16.86 -21.02
N PHE A 81 -16.69 -18.00 -20.90
CA PHE A 81 -16.95 -18.92 -22.02
C PHE A 81 -17.55 -18.25 -23.29
N GLU A 82 -18.04 -17.01 -23.24
CA GLU A 82 -18.67 -16.32 -24.38
C GLU A 82 -18.27 -14.85 -24.67
N GLU A 83 -17.33 -14.19 -23.95
CA GLU A 83 -17.10 -12.75 -24.23
C GLU A 83 -15.92 -12.42 -25.16
N GLU A 84 -16.27 -12.04 -26.39
CA GLU A 84 -15.43 -11.29 -27.36
C GLU A 84 -15.19 -9.84 -26.88
N GLY A 85 -14.40 -9.69 -25.82
CA GLY A 85 -13.87 -8.38 -25.44
C GLY A 85 -12.78 -7.93 -26.41
N GLY A 86 -12.88 -6.72 -26.97
CA GLY A 86 -11.83 -6.14 -27.83
C GLY A 86 -10.49 -5.94 -27.10
N VAL A 87 -9.45 -5.56 -27.85
CA VAL A 87 -8.06 -5.42 -27.34
C VAL A 87 -7.96 -4.57 -26.07
N ALA A 88 -8.72 -3.48 -25.98
CA ALA A 88 -8.74 -2.62 -24.78
C ALA A 88 -9.27 -3.35 -23.53
N THR A 89 -10.28 -4.21 -23.70
CA THR A 89 -10.82 -5.02 -22.61
C THR A 89 -9.80 -6.06 -22.16
N GLY A 90 -9.08 -6.69 -23.09
CA GLY A 90 -7.99 -7.61 -22.77
C GLY A 90 -6.90 -6.95 -21.93
N LEU A 91 -6.40 -5.79 -22.36
CA LEU A 91 -5.39 -5.02 -21.62
C LEU A 91 -5.87 -4.62 -20.22
N TYR A 92 -7.11 -4.13 -20.09
CA TYR A 92 -7.67 -3.78 -18.79
C TYR A 92 -7.74 -5.00 -17.85
N ARG A 93 -8.16 -6.16 -18.36
CA ARG A 93 -8.23 -7.40 -17.59
C ARG A 93 -6.85 -7.85 -17.11
N ASP A 94 -5.83 -7.75 -17.96
CA ASP A 94 -4.45 -8.07 -17.58
C ASP A 94 -3.93 -7.15 -16.47
N LEU A 95 -4.11 -5.83 -16.60
CA LEU A 95 -3.71 -4.86 -15.58
C LEU A 95 -4.47 -5.07 -14.27
N PHE A 96 -5.75 -5.43 -14.36
CA PHE A 96 -6.57 -5.75 -13.20
C PHE A 96 -6.07 -7.01 -12.49
N ASP A 97 -5.79 -8.08 -13.24
CA ASP A 97 -5.26 -9.34 -12.70
C ASP A 97 -3.89 -9.14 -12.04
N GLU A 98 -3.03 -8.33 -12.66
CA GLU A 98 -1.74 -7.95 -12.09
C GLU A 98 -1.91 -7.24 -10.74
N HIS A 99 -2.70 -6.17 -10.69
CA HIS A 99 -2.88 -5.42 -9.45
C HIS A 99 -3.56 -6.27 -8.36
N LEU A 100 -4.59 -7.04 -8.72
CA LEU A 100 -5.29 -7.89 -7.77
C LEU A 100 -4.37 -8.97 -7.21
N ALA A 101 -3.56 -9.62 -8.06
CA ALA A 101 -2.60 -10.62 -7.61
C ALA A 101 -1.56 -10.05 -6.63
N GLU A 102 -1.04 -8.84 -6.88
CA GLU A 102 -0.14 -8.19 -5.96
C GLU A 102 -0.79 -7.87 -4.61
N GLN A 103 -2.03 -7.36 -4.60
CA GLN A 103 -2.74 -7.06 -3.35
C GLN A 103 -3.03 -8.34 -2.56
N LEU A 104 -3.41 -9.41 -3.24
CA LEU A 104 -3.65 -10.70 -2.61
C LEU A 104 -2.34 -11.28 -2.04
N ALA A 105 -1.23 -11.21 -2.77
CA ALA A 105 0.07 -11.65 -2.27
C ALA A 105 0.52 -10.82 -1.05
N ARG A 106 0.35 -9.48 -1.09
CA ARG A 106 0.60 -8.59 0.07
C ARG A 106 -0.26 -8.96 1.29
N ALA A 107 -1.49 -9.40 1.05
CA ALA A 107 -2.41 -9.85 2.11
C ALA A 107 -2.14 -11.29 2.58
N GLY A 108 -1.19 -12.01 1.99
CA GLY A 108 -0.83 -13.39 2.34
C GLY A 108 -1.57 -14.48 1.56
N GLY A 109 -2.42 -14.10 0.58
CA GLY A 109 -2.97 -14.95 -0.48
C GLY A 109 -3.18 -16.44 -0.15
N LEU A 110 -2.32 -17.27 -0.72
CA LEU A 110 -2.29 -18.72 -0.57
C LEU A 110 -1.32 -19.18 0.55
N GLY A 111 -0.53 -18.27 1.10
CA GLY A 111 0.54 -18.53 2.06
C GLY A 111 1.84 -19.06 1.44
N LEU A 112 1.97 -19.01 0.11
CA LEU A 112 3.14 -19.56 -0.59
C LEU A 112 4.41 -18.75 -0.30
N ALA A 113 4.27 -17.43 -0.14
CA ALA A 113 5.38 -16.57 0.23
C ALA A 113 6.02 -17.02 1.56
N GLU A 114 5.20 -17.41 2.54
CA GLU A 114 5.70 -17.81 3.86
C GLU A 114 6.42 -19.17 3.84
N VAL A 115 5.90 -20.12 3.05
CA VAL A 115 6.54 -21.42 2.83
C VAL A 115 7.91 -21.22 2.17
N LEU A 116 7.97 -20.40 1.12
CA LEU A 116 9.21 -20.13 0.39
C LEU A 116 10.24 -19.39 1.25
N ARG A 117 9.78 -18.38 2.02
CA ARG A 117 10.62 -17.64 2.97
C ARG A 117 11.25 -18.57 4.00
N THR A 118 10.46 -19.47 4.58
CA THR A 118 10.94 -20.46 5.56
C THR A 118 11.99 -21.39 4.95
N TYR A 119 11.76 -21.86 3.73
CA TYR A 119 12.72 -22.72 3.02
C TYR A 119 14.04 -22.00 2.75
N LEU A 120 13.99 -20.78 2.19
CA LEU A 120 15.16 -19.99 1.85
C LEU A 120 15.95 -19.55 3.09
N ALA A 121 15.26 -19.15 4.16
CA ALA A 121 15.90 -18.81 5.43
C ALA A 121 16.66 -19.99 6.05
N ARG A 122 16.11 -21.21 5.93
CA ARG A 122 16.80 -22.43 6.37
C ARG A 122 18.03 -22.73 5.52
N GLU A 123 17.94 -22.54 4.21
CA GLU A 123 19.07 -22.80 3.31
C GLU A 123 20.19 -21.77 3.49
N ALA A 124 19.85 -20.51 3.74
CA ALA A 124 20.82 -19.46 4.06
C ALA A 124 21.57 -19.68 5.39
N ALA A 125 21.05 -20.54 6.27
CA ALA A 125 21.65 -20.89 7.56
C ALA A 125 22.55 -22.15 7.50
N ARG A 126 22.60 -22.85 6.37
CA ARG A 126 23.50 -23.98 6.13
C ARG A 126 24.86 -23.51 5.63
#